data_AF-A0A3M1I2J1-F1
#
_entry.id   AF-A0A3M1I2J1-F1
#
_cell.length_a   1.000
_cell.length_b   1.000
_cell.length_c   1.000
_cell.angle_alpha   90.00
_cell.angle_beta   90.00
_cell.angle_gamma   90.00
#
_symmetry.space_group_name_H-M   'P 1'
#
loop_
_entity.id
_entity.type
_entity.pdbx_description
1 polymer ?
#
loop_
_entity_poly.entity_id
_entity_poly.type
_entity_poly.pdbx_seq_one_letter_code
_entity_poly.pdbx_strand_id
1 'polypeptide(L)'
;MRVKEAIRGALEEAIQRLAPEANVEITLERPRHKAHGDYACNAAMQLARVLKRNPREIAAAILEAVAWPEGVARAEVAGPGFINIFLEPGAENRVLARILTDPSWSRPDLGHGARVLVEYVSANPTGPMHVGHGRGAVVGDAIANLLAHTGWQVEREYYINDAGNQVRTLARTVWLRMRELMGEEITLPEDAYPAPYVIEIARAALEKKPFADWAAMDEAEREDELGRFAVDWNMREIRACLDALGIRFDRFVSERALHEEGAVARAIEALQAKGAVYRGVLPPPKGKPVDDYEPREQLLFRATAYGDETDRPLVKSDGSYTYFAADIAYHADKLRRGYARLINVWGADHGGYVKRLQAAVEALSGRKGCPEVVLVQMVRITREGKPVRLSKRAGNIVALDELVREVGKDAVRFNMLTRR
;
A
#
# COMPACT_ATOMS: atom_id res chain seq x y z
N MET A 1 16.32 28.16 -10.91
CA MET A 1 16.10 27.78 -9.50
C MET A 1 14.84 28.50 -9.02
N ARG A 2 14.00 27.93 -8.15
CA ARG A 2 12.85 28.69 -7.63
C ARG A 2 13.39 29.85 -6.78
N VAL A 3 12.79 31.04 -6.86
CA VAL A 3 13.21 32.20 -6.04
C VAL A 3 13.27 31.82 -4.55
N LYS A 4 12.30 31.02 -4.07
CA LYS A 4 12.30 30.44 -2.72
C LYS A 4 13.54 29.58 -2.40
N GLU A 5 14.00 28.75 -3.33
CA GLU A 5 15.19 27.91 -3.14
C GLU A 5 16.46 28.74 -3.12
N ALA A 6 16.56 29.74 -4.01
CA ALA A 6 17.69 30.67 -4.03
C ALA A 6 17.77 31.48 -2.73
N ILE A 7 16.64 31.96 -2.22
CA ILE A 7 16.56 32.67 -0.93
C ILE A 7 17.02 31.78 0.21
N ARG A 8 16.54 30.53 0.25
CA ARG A 8 16.96 29.56 1.27
C ARG A 8 18.46 29.31 1.22
N GLY A 9 19.03 29.05 0.04
CA GLY A 9 20.48 28.85 -0.11
C GLY A 9 21.29 30.07 0.34
N ALA A 10 20.85 31.29 -0.03
CA ALA A 10 21.51 32.52 0.39
C ALA A 10 21.46 32.73 1.93
N LEU A 11 20.33 32.37 2.56
CA LEU A 11 20.20 32.36 4.02
C LEU A 11 21.08 31.30 4.68
N GLU A 12 21.15 30.09 4.11
CA GLU A 12 22.00 28.99 4.61
C GLU A 12 23.47 29.40 4.59
N GLU A 13 23.96 29.98 3.48
CA GLU A 13 25.33 30.48 3.39
C GLU A 13 25.63 31.58 4.40
N ALA A 14 24.71 32.54 4.56
CA ALA A 14 24.90 33.64 5.51
C ALA A 14 24.92 33.15 6.96
N ILE A 15 24.00 32.26 7.31
CA ILE A 15 23.94 31.66 8.66
C ILE A 15 25.18 30.81 8.92
N GLN A 16 25.64 30.00 7.95
CA GLN A 16 26.83 29.19 8.11
C GLN A 16 28.09 30.05 8.36
N ARG A 17 28.18 31.24 7.76
CA ARG A 17 29.27 32.20 8.04
C ARG A 17 29.17 32.82 9.43
N LEU A 18 27.95 33.16 9.86
CA LEU A 18 27.70 33.80 11.16
C LEU A 18 27.79 32.84 12.35
N ALA A 19 27.41 31.58 12.14
CA ALA A 19 27.34 30.55 13.16
C ALA A 19 27.70 29.17 12.59
N PRO A 20 29.00 28.89 12.32
CA PRO A 20 29.43 27.66 11.64
C PRO A 20 29.03 26.36 12.34
N GLU A 21 28.95 26.40 13.67
CA GLU A 21 28.60 25.26 14.52
C GLU A 21 27.08 25.08 14.72
N ALA A 22 26.27 26.00 14.17
CA ALA A 22 24.83 25.97 14.35
C ALA A 22 24.14 25.19 13.22
N ASN A 23 23.51 24.07 13.57
CA ASN A 23 22.64 23.35 12.65
C ASN A 23 21.20 23.87 12.79
N VAL A 24 20.77 24.73 11.86
CA VAL A 24 19.45 25.38 11.88
C VAL A 24 18.70 25.05 10.60
N GLU A 25 17.49 24.51 10.74
CA GLU A 25 16.62 24.29 9.60
C GLU A 25 16.01 25.62 9.12
N ILE A 26 16.31 26.00 7.88
CA ILE A 26 15.79 27.22 7.28
C ILE A 26 14.42 26.96 6.66
N THR A 27 13.39 27.40 7.38
CA THR A 27 12.02 27.38 6.90
C THR A 27 11.62 28.75 6.36
N LEU A 28 11.08 28.75 5.13
CA LEU A 28 10.45 29.92 4.50
C LEU A 28 8.95 29.71 4.42
N GLU A 29 8.20 30.46 5.22
CA GLU A 29 6.75 30.42 5.29
C GLU A 29 6.13 31.58 4.52
N ARG A 30 4.89 31.41 4.02
CA ARG A 30 4.12 32.52 3.43
C ARG A 30 3.34 33.24 4.55
N PRO A 31 3.61 34.52 4.84
CA PRO A 31 2.88 35.27 5.86
C PRO A 31 1.38 35.38 5.54
N ARG A 32 0.54 35.42 6.57
CA ARG A 32 -0.91 35.64 6.39
C ARG A 32 -1.26 37.02 5.83
N HIS A 33 -0.45 38.03 6.18
CA HIS A 33 -0.65 39.41 5.75
C HIS A 33 0.44 39.81 4.76
N LYS A 34 0.04 40.30 3.58
CA LYS A 34 0.97 40.76 2.52
C LYS A 34 1.95 41.85 2.99
N ALA A 35 1.57 42.63 4.00
CA ALA A 35 2.43 43.66 4.58
C ALA A 35 3.70 43.07 5.23
N HIS A 36 3.71 41.78 5.56
CA HIS A 36 4.86 41.08 6.14
C HIS A 36 5.74 40.38 5.10
N GLY A 37 5.56 40.71 3.81
CA GLY A 37 6.33 40.14 2.71
C GLY A 37 5.73 38.88 2.11
N ASP A 38 6.43 38.35 1.12
CA ASP A 38 6.07 37.14 0.39
C ASP A 38 6.55 35.88 1.11
N TYR A 39 7.70 35.99 1.78
CA TYR A 39 8.26 34.95 2.64
C TYR A 39 8.69 35.54 3.99
N ALA A 40 8.60 34.73 5.04
CA ALA A 40 9.21 35.03 6.33
C ALA A 40 10.09 33.87 6.81
N CYS A 41 11.21 34.22 7.44
CA CYS A 41 12.14 33.28 8.05
C CYS A 41 12.27 33.56 9.56
N ASN A 42 12.25 32.50 10.39
CA ASN A 42 12.38 32.59 11.84
C ASN A 42 13.77 32.12 12.36
N ALA A 43 14.75 31.91 11.46
CA ALA A 43 16.02 31.28 11.81
C ALA A 43 16.79 32.03 12.91
N ALA A 44 16.67 33.35 12.99
CA ALA A 44 17.31 34.15 14.04
C ALA A 44 16.82 33.78 15.46
N MET A 45 15.54 33.39 15.61
CA MET A 45 14.99 32.92 16.88
C MET A 45 15.53 31.55 17.27
N GLN A 46 15.76 30.68 16.29
CA GLN A 46 16.39 29.37 16.52
C GLN A 46 17.85 29.56 16.96
N LEU A 47 18.58 30.44 16.28
CA LEU A 47 19.98 30.79 16.58
C LEU A 47 20.17 31.50 17.92
N ALA A 48 19.17 32.25 18.40
CA ALA A 48 19.28 32.97 19.67
C ALA A 48 19.63 32.07 20.86
N ARG A 49 19.14 30.83 20.86
CA ARG A 49 19.46 29.84 21.90
C ARG A 49 20.92 29.37 21.82
N VAL A 50 21.43 29.22 20.59
CA VAL A 50 22.78 28.72 20.32
C VAL A 50 23.81 29.81 20.60
N LEU A 51 23.57 31.01 20.06
CA LEU A 51 24.48 32.16 20.14
C LEU A 51 24.34 32.95 21.44
N LYS A 52 23.29 32.69 22.25
CA LYS A 52 22.95 33.43 23.47
C LYS A 52 22.89 34.95 23.26
N ARG A 53 22.35 35.37 22.10
CA ARG A 53 22.22 36.77 21.68
C ARG A 53 20.76 37.11 21.38
N ASN A 54 20.46 38.40 21.36
CA ASN A 54 19.13 38.90 21.04
C ASN A 54 18.73 38.46 19.62
N PRO A 55 17.59 37.77 19.41
CA PRO A 55 17.19 37.30 18.08
C PRO A 55 17.04 38.43 17.06
N ARG A 56 16.69 39.64 17.49
CA ARG A 56 16.57 40.79 16.58
C ARG A 56 17.93 41.27 16.07
N GLU A 57 18.96 41.23 16.91
CA GLU A 57 20.35 41.52 16.51
C GLU A 57 20.89 40.44 15.57
N ILE A 58 20.57 39.17 15.85
CA ILE A 58 20.94 38.06 14.96
C ILE A 58 20.25 38.22 13.60
N ALA A 59 18.96 38.56 13.57
CA ALA A 59 18.22 38.78 12.35
C ALA A 59 18.82 39.93 11.53
N ALA A 60 19.24 41.02 12.17
CA ALA A 60 19.92 42.14 11.51
C ALA A 60 21.28 41.71 10.93
N ALA A 61 22.08 40.96 11.70
CA ALA A 61 23.36 40.44 11.23
C ALA A 61 23.21 39.49 10.03
N ILE A 62 22.17 38.63 10.04
CA ILE A 62 21.84 37.79 8.88
C ILE A 62 21.45 38.67 7.70
N LEU A 63 20.54 39.64 7.90
CA LEU A 63 20.08 40.54 6.84
C LEU A 63 21.23 41.24 6.12
N GLU A 64 22.25 41.68 6.87
CA GLU A 64 23.46 42.33 6.36
C GLU A 64 24.42 41.35 5.66
N ALA A 65 24.52 40.11 6.14
CA ALA A 65 25.43 39.11 5.61
C ALA A 65 24.90 38.38 4.36
N VAL A 66 23.59 38.35 4.16
CA VAL A 66 22.94 37.65 3.04
C VAL A 66 23.19 38.40 1.74
N ALA A 67 23.80 37.70 0.78
CA ALA A 67 23.78 38.10 -0.62
C ALA A 67 22.41 37.74 -1.22
N TRP A 68 21.47 38.68 -1.17
CA TRP A 68 20.11 38.43 -1.64
C TRP A 68 20.08 38.09 -3.14
N PRO A 69 19.43 36.98 -3.54
CA PRO A 69 19.40 36.58 -4.93
C PRO A 69 18.50 37.52 -5.75
N GLU A 70 18.69 37.48 -7.06
CA GLU A 70 17.85 38.20 -8.02
C GLU A 70 16.36 37.85 -7.83
N GLY A 71 15.49 38.87 -7.88
CA GLY A 71 14.06 38.72 -7.62
C GLY A 71 13.65 39.02 -6.17
N VAL A 72 14.60 39.31 -5.26
CA VAL A 72 14.30 39.89 -3.94
C VAL A 72 14.40 41.41 -4.02
N ALA A 73 13.27 42.10 -3.82
CA ALA A 73 13.23 43.55 -3.84
C ALA A 73 13.81 44.16 -2.56
N ARG A 74 13.49 43.56 -1.42
CA ARG A 74 13.99 43.97 -0.10
C ARG A 74 13.74 42.89 0.93
N ALA A 75 14.48 42.91 2.02
CA ALA A 75 14.20 42.15 3.22
C ALA A 75 14.29 43.08 4.44
N GLU A 76 13.57 42.76 5.51
CA GLU A 76 13.57 43.55 6.74
C GLU A 76 13.40 42.67 7.98
N VAL A 77 13.87 43.17 9.13
CA VAL A 77 13.65 42.53 10.42
C VAL A 77 12.30 42.96 10.99
N ALA A 78 11.47 41.99 11.36
CA ALA A 78 10.14 42.23 11.93
C ALA A 78 9.96 41.56 13.30
N GLY A 79 9.21 42.25 14.17
CA GLY A 79 8.80 41.74 15.48
C GLY A 79 9.98 41.24 16.33
N PRO A 80 9.92 40.00 16.86
CA PRO A 80 10.95 39.45 17.75
C PRO A 80 12.23 38.97 17.03
N GLY A 81 12.34 39.10 15.70
CA GLY A 81 13.48 38.60 14.92
C GLY A 81 13.09 37.77 13.69
N PHE A 82 11.90 37.97 13.13
CA PHE A 82 11.59 37.45 11.80
C PHE A 82 12.36 38.23 10.74
N ILE A 83 12.75 37.55 9.67
CA ILE A 83 13.25 38.19 8.46
C ILE A 83 12.13 38.10 7.42
N ASN A 84 11.45 39.21 7.18
CA ASN A 84 10.42 39.35 6.16
C ASN A 84 11.09 39.67 4.83
N ILE A 85 10.71 38.97 3.77
CA ILE A 85 11.34 39.04 2.45
C ILE A 85 10.28 39.38 1.43
N PHE A 86 10.52 40.45 0.68
CA PHE A 86 9.63 40.99 -0.35
C PHE A 86 10.27 40.75 -1.70
N LEU A 87 9.52 40.14 -2.61
CA LEU A 87 9.99 39.86 -3.96
C LEU A 87 9.75 41.06 -4.88
N GLU A 88 10.53 41.12 -5.95
CA GLU A 88 10.25 42.01 -7.05
C GLU A 88 8.94 41.59 -7.75
N PRO A 89 8.14 42.54 -8.27
CA PRO A 89 6.98 42.22 -9.08
C PRO A 89 7.36 41.28 -10.24
N GLY A 90 6.73 40.10 -10.28
CA GLY A 90 6.99 39.11 -11.32
C GLY A 90 8.28 38.30 -11.13
N ALA A 91 8.97 38.40 -9.97
CA ALA A 91 10.11 37.53 -9.66
C ALA A 91 9.76 36.04 -9.81
N GLU A 92 8.54 35.65 -9.43
CA GLU A 92 8.03 34.28 -9.60
C GLU A 92 7.60 33.96 -11.04
N ASN A 93 7.34 34.96 -11.89
CA ASN A 93 6.91 34.75 -13.29
C ASN A 93 8.01 34.10 -14.13
N ARG A 94 9.29 34.25 -13.76
CA ARG A 94 10.39 33.53 -14.43
C ARG A 94 10.25 32.02 -14.35
N VAL A 95 9.57 31.52 -13.31
CA VAL A 95 9.24 30.09 -13.21
C VAL A 95 8.24 29.67 -14.29
N LEU A 96 7.32 30.55 -14.70
CA LEU A 96 6.38 30.27 -15.79
C LEU A 96 7.13 30.04 -17.11
N ALA A 97 8.13 30.88 -17.41
CA ALA A 97 8.96 30.70 -18.60
C ALA A 97 9.66 29.33 -18.58
N ARG A 98 10.17 28.90 -17.42
CA ARG A 98 10.75 27.56 -17.27
C ARG A 98 9.69 26.45 -17.42
N ILE A 99 8.52 26.56 -16.79
CA ILE A 99 7.43 25.59 -16.95
C ILE A 99 7.07 25.40 -18.44
N LEU A 100 7.02 26.48 -19.20
CA LEU A 100 6.65 26.46 -20.61
C LEU A 100 7.76 25.91 -21.53
N THR A 101 9.02 25.99 -21.13
CA THR A 101 10.19 25.64 -21.97
C THR A 101 10.92 24.37 -21.55
N ASP A 102 10.73 23.91 -20.32
CA ASP A 102 11.39 22.75 -19.71
C ASP A 102 10.35 21.69 -19.36
N PRO A 103 10.09 20.70 -20.25
CA PRO A 103 9.17 19.60 -19.99
C PRO A 103 9.53 18.77 -18.75
N SER A 104 10.81 18.76 -18.37
CA SER A 104 11.30 18.04 -17.18
C SER A 104 10.93 18.74 -15.88
N TRP A 105 10.51 20.01 -15.93
CA TRP A 105 10.12 20.78 -14.75
C TRP A 105 9.08 20.07 -13.89
N SER A 106 8.12 19.41 -14.54
CA SER A 106 7.06 18.67 -13.84
C SER A 106 7.46 17.25 -13.44
N ARG A 107 8.61 16.74 -13.90
CA ARG A 107 9.07 15.34 -13.82
C ARG A 107 10.49 15.26 -13.23
N PRO A 108 10.66 15.53 -11.92
CA PRO A 108 11.98 15.39 -11.30
C PRO A 108 12.42 13.91 -11.32
N ASP A 109 13.67 13.64 -11.69
CA ASP A 109 14.24 12.29 -11.60
C ASP A 109 14.76 12.02 -10.18
N LEU A 110 13.86 11.61 -9.29
CA LEU A 110 14.17 11.23 -7.92
C LEU A 110 14.55 9.75 -7.79
N GLY A 111 14.04 8.93 -8.71
CA GLY A 111 14.28 7.48 -8.70
C GLY A 111 15.61 7.09 -9.32
N HIS A 112 16.19 7.91 -10.20
CA HIS A 112 17.42 7.59 -10.94
C HIS A 112 17.36 6.23 -11.62
N GLY A 113 16.18 5.83 -12.12
CA GLY A 113 15.94 4.52 -12.73
C GLY A 113 15.89 3.34 -11.76
N ALA A 114 15.95 3.55 -10.44
CA ALA A 114 15.83 2.48 -9.47
C ALA A 114 14.47 1.79 -9.55
N ARG A 115 14.46 0.45 -9.37
CA ARG A 115 13.26 -0.37 -9.45
C ARG A 115 12.45 -0.31 -8.14
N VAL A 116 11.14 -0.14 -8.26
CA VAL A 116 10.20 -0.18 -7.14
C VAL A 116 9.02 -1.09 -7.46
N LEU A 117 8.65 -1.92 -6.50
CA LEU A 117 7.45 -2.74 -6.56
C LEU A 117 6.33 -2.08 -5.76
N VAL A 118 5.15 -1.94 -6.37
CA VAL A 118 3.93 -1.50 -5.69
C VAL A 118 2.89 -2.61 -5.77
N GLU A 119 2.64 -3.28 -4.65
CA GLU A 119 1.59 -4.29 -4.51
C GLU A 119 0.32 -3.64 -3.95
N TYR A 120 -0.82 -3.86 -4.62
CA TYR A 120 -2.10 -3.30 -4.18
C TYR A 120 -3.30 -4.08 -4.74
N VAL A 121 -4.47 -3.82 -4.17
CA VAL A 121 -5.74 -4.54 -4.40
C VAL A 121 -5.77 -5.93 -3.80
N SER A 122 -5.01 -6.88 -4.37
CA SER A 122 -4.88 -8.27 -3.91
C SER A 122 -6.17 -8.88 -3.34
N ALA A 123 -7.32 -8.61 -3.99
CA ALA A 123 -8.61 -9.11 -3.56
C ALA A 123 -8.70 -10.61 -3.87
N ASN A 124 -9.25 -11.39 -2.93
CA ASN A 124 -9.37 -12.83 -3.12
C ASN A 124 -10.21 -13.14 -4.37
N PRO A 125 -9.79 -14.11 -5.22
CA PRO A 125 -10.46 -14.47 -6.46
C PRO A 125 -11.71 -15.34 -6.23
N THR A 126 -12.49 -15.00 -5.20
CA THR A 126 -13.70 -15.71 -4.77
C THR A 126 -14.97 -14.87 -4.92
N GLY A 127 -14.94 -13.93 -5.86
CA GLY A 127 -16.09 -13.13 -6.24
C GLY A 127 -15.68 -11.79 -6.84
N PRO A 128 -16.68 -10.99 -7.29
CA PRO A 128 -16.45 -9.69 -7.91
C PRO A 128 -15.87 -8.67 -6.93
N MET A 129 -15.22 -7.64 -7.48
CA MET A 129 -14.75 -6.51 -6.69
C MET A 129 -15.92 -5.65 -6.21
N HIS A 130 -15.82 -5.18 -4.97
CA HIS A 130 -16.77 -4.24 -4.40
C HIS A 130 -16.14 -2.90 -4.08
N VAL A 131 -16.96 -1.88 -3.83
CA VAL A 131 -16.51 -0.50 -3.57
C VAL A 131 -15.45 -0.41 -2.45
N GLY A 132 -15.49 -1.31 -1.46
CA GLY A 132 -14.45 -1.40 -0.42
C GLY A 132 -13.02 -1.64 -0.95
N HIS A 133 -12.86 -2.31 -2.10
CA HIS A 133 -11.54 -2.50 -2.73
C HIS A 133 -11.12 -1.26 -3.55
N GLY A 134 -12.07 -0.40 -3.93
CA GLY A 134 -11.83 0.72 -4.84
C GLY A 134 -10.83 1.74 -4.29
N ARG A 135 -10.87 2.04 -2.98
CA ARG A 135 -9.93 3.01 -2.39
C ARG A 135 -8.49 2.50 -2.44
N GLY A 136 -8.26 1.25 -2.05
CA GLY A 136 -6.94 0.62 -2.14
C GLY A 136 -6.42 0.56 -3.58
N ALA A 137 -7.31 0.23 -4.53
CA ALA A 137 -6.99 0.22 -5.96
C ALA A 137 -6.50 1.59 -6.46
N VAL A 138 -7.27 2.64 -6.19
CA VAL A 138 -6.97 3.99 -6.67
C VAL A 138 -5.75 4.59 -5.98
N VAL A 139 -5.59 4.39 -4.66
CA VAL A 139 -4.42 4.89 -3.93
C VAL A 139 -3.14 4.21 -4.39
N GLY A 140 -3.15 2.87 -4.56
CA GLY A 140 -1.99 2.14 -5.06
C GLY A 140 -1.58 2.56 -6.46
N ASP A 141 -2.55 2.71 -7.37
CA ASP A 141 -2.29 3.21 -8.72
C ASP A 141 -1.78 4.66 -8.72
N ALA A 142 -2.30 5.54 -7.87
CA ALA A 142 -1.80 6.91 -7.74
C ALA A 142 -0.35 6.97 -7.24
N ILE A 143 0.01 6.12 -6.27
CA ILE A 143 1.39 5.98 -5.78
C ILE A 143 2.30 5.49 -6.91
N ALA A 144 1.89 4.43 -7.62
CA ALA A 144 2.65 3.88 -8.73
C ALA A 144 2.87 4.91 -9.84
N ASN A 145 1.85 5.70 -10.19
CA ASN A 145 1.93 6.74 -11.20
C ASN A 145 2.84 7.90 -10.76
N LEU A 146 2.79 8.31 -9.48
CA LEU A 146 3.69 9.33 -8.95
C LEU A 146 5.15 8.88 -8.95
N LEU A 147 5.42 7.64 -8.57
CA LEU A 147 6.77 7.06 -8.60
C LEU A 147 7.30 6.99 -10.04
N ALA A 148 6.50 6.51 -10.98
CA ALA A 148 6.88 6.45 -12.39
C ALA A 148 7.17 7.86 -12.95
N HIS A 149 6.33 8.84 -12.61
CA HIS A 149 6.48 10.23 -13.02
C HIS A 149 7.70 10.92 -12.37
N THR A 150 8.26 10.33 -11.31
CA THR A 150 9.45 10.84 -10.60
C THR A 150 10.71 10.00 -10.84
N GLY A 151 10.77 9.27 -11.96
CA GLY A 151 12.00 8.61 -12.42
C GLY A 151 12.24 7.20 -11.87
N TRP A 152 11.27 6.59 -11.18
CA TRP A 152 11.36 5.21 -10.74
C TRP A 152 10.92 4.23 -11.82
N GLN A 153 11.56 3.06 -11.90
CA GLN A 153 11.09 1.92 -12.69
C GLN A 153 10.07 1.13 -11.87
N VAL A 154 8.78 1.44 -12.07
CA VAL A 154 7.68 0.88 -11.28
C VAL A 154 7.18 -0.44 -11.87
N GLU A 155 7.04 -1.46 -11.02
CA GLU A 155 6.31 -2.69 -11.31
C GLU A 155 5.07 -2.74 -10.40
N ARG A 156 3.88 -2.85 -11.00
CA ARG A 156 2.59 -3.00 -10.32
C ARG A 156 2.27 -4.47 -10.20
N GLU A 157 2.05 -4.93 -8.98
CA GLU A 157 1.84 -6.35 -8.69
C GLU A 157 0.51 -6.62 -7.96
N TYR A 158 -0.16 -7.68 -8.40
CA TYR A 158 -1.38 -8.20 -7.78
C TYR A 158 -1.10 -9.60 -7.23
N TYR A 159 -1.35 -9.81 -5.94
CA TYR A 159 -1.27 -11.13 -5.32
C TYR A 159 -2.61 -11.87 -5.45
N ILE A 160 -2.60 -13.06 -6.05
CA ILE A 160 -3.77 -13.92 -6.20
C ILE A 160 -3.72 -14.97 -5.09
N ASN A 161 -4.63 -14.85 -4.13
CA ASN A 161 -4.85 -15.87 -3.10
C ASN A 161 -5.74 -17.00 -3.65
N ASP A 162 -5.16 -17.82 -4.53
CA ASP A 162 -5.80 -18.95 -5.22
C ASP A 162 -5.54 -20.31 -4.55
N ALA A 163 -5.20 -20.29 -3.26
CA ALA A 163 -4.98 -21.49 -2.46
C ALA A 163 -5.90 -21.55 -1.23
N GLY A 164 -6.06 -22.75 -0.67
CA GLY A 164 -6.72 -22.96 0.62
C GLY A 164 -8.24 -23.12 0.58
N ASN A 165 -8.86 -22.98 1.76
CA ASN A 165 -10.26 -23.36 1.99
C ASN A 165 -11.26 -22.54 1.17
N GLN A 166 -11.00 -21.25 0.94
CA GLN A 166 -11.95 -20.40 0.21
C GLN A 166 -12.16 -20.86 -1.24
N VAL A 167 -11.09 -21.30 -1.91
CA VAL A 167 -11.17 -21.84 -3.27
C VAL A 167 -11.91 -23.18 -3.29
N ARG A 168 -11.67 -24.06 -2.30
CA ARG A 168 -12.41 -25.32 -2.17
C ARG A 168 -13.90 -25.11 -1.94
N THR A 169 -14.25 -24.20 -1.02
CA THR A 169 -15.65 -23.82 -0.77
C THR A 169 -16.30 -23.22 -2.03
N LEU A 170 -15.55 -22.43 -2.81
CA LEU A 170 -16.03 -21.89 -4.09
C LEU A 170 -16.30 -23.01 -5.09
N ALA A 171 -15.35 -23.94 -5.28
CA ALA A 171 -15.49 -25.09 -6.17
C ALA A 171 -16.72 -25.95 -5.81
N ARG A 172 -16.89 -26.26 -4.52
CA ARG A 172 -18.07 -26.98 -4.00
C ARG A 172 -19.35 -26.23 -4.28
N THR A 173 -19.36 -24.92 -4.06
CA THR A 173 -20.55 -24.09 -4.35
C THR A 173 -20.88 -24.11 -5.84
N VAL A 174 -19.87 -23.99 -6.71
CA VAL A 174 -20.06 -24.09 -8.17
C VAL A 174 -20.68 -25.44 -8.54
N TRP A 175 -20.16 -26.54 -7.99
CA TRP A 175 -20.72 -27.88 -8.22
C TRP A 175 -22.19 -27.99 -7.77
N LEU A 176 -22.52 -27.48 -6.57
CA LEU A 176 -23.90 -27.44 -6.08
C LEU A 176 -24.81 -26.63 -7.01
N ARG A 177 -24.33 -25.48 -7.52
CA ARG A 177 -25.08 -24.67 -8.49
C ARG A 177 -25.21 -25.35 -9.86
N MET A 178 -24.23 -26.13 -10.29
CA MET A 178 -24.36 -26.93 -11.52
C MET A 178 -25.47 -27.98 -11.40
N ARG A 179 -25.55 -28.69 -10.26
CA ARG A 179 -26.63 -29.65 -9.97
C ARG A 179 -28.00 -28.98 -9.93
N GLU A 180 -28.09 -27.82 -9.29
CA GLU A 180 -29.31 -27.00 -9.28
C GLU A 180 -29.75 -26.62 -10.70
N LEU A 181 -28.81 -26.22 -11.58
CA LEU A 181 -29.10 -25.93 -12.99
C LEU A 181 -29.58 -27.16 -13.78
N MET A 182 -29.24 -28.37 -13.35
CA MET A 182 -29.76 -29.64 -13.92
C MET A 182 -31.12 -30.05 -13.35
N GLY A 183 -31.73 -29.22 -12.50
CA GLY A 183 -33.07 -29.44 -11.94
C GLY A 183 -33.07 -30.16 -10.59
N GLU A 184 -31.92 -30.36 -9.96
CA GLU A 184 -31.87 -30.88 -8.58
C GLU A 184 -32.28 -29.80 -7.58
N GLU A 185 -33.08 -30.16 -6.58
CA GLU A 185 -33.41 -29.26 -5.47
C GLU A 185 -32.23 -29.23 -4.48
N ILE A 186 -31.53 -28.09 -4.40
CA ILE A 186 -30.31 -27.93 -3.60
C ILE A 186 -30.50 -26.86 -2.53
N THR A 187 -30.33 -27.26 -1.26
CA THR A 187 -30.13 -26.31 -0.15
C THR A 187 -28.64 -26.04 0.00
N LEU A 188 -28.23 -24.79 -0.17
CA LEU A 188 -26.82 -24.41 0.02
C LEU A 188 -26.42 -24.52 1.50
N PRO A 189 -25.24 -25.13 1.80
CA PRO A 189 -24.63 -25.08 3.12
C PRO A 189 -24.36 -23.64 3.59
N GLU A 190 -24.30 -23.41 4.90
CA GLU A 190 -24.04 -22.08 5.48
C GLU A 190 -22.69 -21.47 5.09
N ASP A 191 -21.69 -22.31 4.83
CA ASP A 191 -20.35 -21.89 4.43
C ASP A 191 -20.20 -21.66 2.93
N ALA A 192 -21.18 -22.09 2.11
CA ALA A 192 -21.18 -21.91 0.67
C ALA A 192 -21.26 -20.44 0.27
N TYR A 193 -20.92 -20.13 -0.99
CA TYR A 193 -21.06 -18.78 -1.53
C TYR A 193 -22.49 -18.56 -2.06
N PRO A 194 -23.36 -17.80 -1.36
CA PRO A 194 -24.77 -17.76 -1.72
C PRO A 194 -25.07 -16.81 -2.89
N ALA A 195 -24.10 -15.96 -3.25
CA ALA A 195 -24.31 -14.86 -4.18
C ALA A 195 -24.61 -15.37 -5.62
N PRO A 196 -25.47 -14.65 -6.37
CA PRO A 196 -25.88 -15.09 -7.72
C PRO A 196 -24.75 -15.30 -8.72
N TYR A 197 -23.62 -14.60 -8.58
CA TYR A 197 -22.49 -14.71 -9.52
C TYR A 197 -21.96 -16.15 -9.66
N VAL A 198 -22.11 -16.99 -8.62
CA VAL A 198 -21.64 -18.39 -8.66
C VAL A 198 -22.46 -19.23 -9.65
N ILE A 199 -23.73 -18.86 -9.87
CA ILE A 199 -24.59 -19.51 -10.88
C ILE A 199 -24.04 -19.23 -12.28
N GLU A 200 -23.54 -18.02 -12.54
CA GLU A 200 -22.92 -17.70 -13.83
C GLU A 200 -21.63 -18.48 -14.06
N ILE A 201 -20.82 -18.68 -13.00
CA ILE A 201 -19.65 -19.58 -13.07
C ILE A 201 -20.08 -21.01 -13.39
N ALA A 202 -21.12 -21.51 -12.73
CA ALA A 202 -21.66 -22.85 -12.97
C ALA A 202 -22.16 -23.03 -14.41
N ARG A 203 -22.90 -22.06 -14.96
CA ARG A 203 -23.32 -22.07 -16.37
C ARG A 203 -22.13 -22.10 -17.31
N ALA A 204 -21.14 -21.24 -17.08
CA ALA A 204 -19.94 -21.19 -17.91
C ALA A 204 -19.11 -22.49 -17.84
N ALA A 205 -19.08 -23.17 -16.70
CA ALA A 205 -18.42 -24.47 -16.58
C ALA A 205 -19.16 -25.56 -17.39
N LEU A 206 -20.49 -25.50 -17.41
CA LEU A 206 -21.34 -26.41 -18.22
C LEU A 206 -21.24 -26.15 -19.72
N GLU A 207 -20.96 -24.91 -20.14
CA GLU A 207 -20.66 -24.59 -21.54
C GLU A 207 -19.32 -25.18 -22.01
N LYS A 208 -18.35 -25.35 -21.09
CA LYS A 208 -17.04 -25.92 -21.41
C LYS A 208 -17.05 -27.44 -21.51
N LYS A 209 -17.85 -28.09 -20.67
CA LYS A 209 -17.89 -29.54 -20.54
C LYS A 209 -19.28 -29.97 -20.06
N PRO A 210 -19.92 -30.98 -20.70
CA PRO A 210 -21.22 -31.50 -20.28
C PRO A 210 -21.27 -31.89 -18.80
N PHE A 211 -22.43 -31.76 -18.16
CA PHE A 211 -22.61 -32.13 -16.76
C PHE A 211 -22.23 -33.60 -16.48
N ALA A 212 -22.53 -34.52 -17.40
CA ALA A 212 -22.22 -35.94 -17.26
C ALA A 212 -20.70 -36.19 -17.11
N ASP A 213 -19.88 -35.44 -17.82
CA ASP A 213 -18.42 -35.58 -17.75
C ASP A 213 -17.90 -35.06 -16.40
N TRP A 214 -18.44 -33.95 -15.89
CA TRP A 214 -18.14 -33.47 -14.54
C TRP A 214 -18.59 -34.44 -13.45
N ALA A 215 -19.76 -35.05 -13.61
CA ALA A 215 -20.32 -36.01 -12.67
C ALA A 215 -19.49 -37.30 -12.61
N ALA A 216 -18.85 -37.69 -13.71
CA ALA A 216 -18.02 -38.89 -13.82
C ALA A 216 -16.61 -38.74 -13.23
N MET A 217 -16.15 -37.50 -12.95
CA MET A 217 -14.84 -37.24 -12.36
C MET A 217 -14.77 -37.69 -10.90
N ASP A 218 -13.56 -38.04 -10.44
CA ASP A 218 -13.28 -38.15 -9.01
C ASP A 218 -13.57 -36.82 -8.29
N GLU A 219 -14.01 -36.90 -7.03
CA GLU A 219 -14.41 -35.72 -6.27
C GLU A 219 -13.24 -34.74 -6.09
N ALA A 220 -12.02 -35.23 -5.85
CA ALA A 220 -10.86 -34.37 -5.65
C ALA A 220 -10.42 -33.70 -6.95
N GLU A 221 -10.39 -34.44 -8.07
CA GLU A 221 -10.09 -33.88 -9.39
C GLU A 221 -11.14 -32.84 -9.81
N ARG A 222 -12.42 -33.12 -9.58
CA ARG A 222 -13.52 -32.19 -9.87
C ARG A 222 -13.40 -30.92 -9.03
N GLU A 223 -13.13 -31.04 -7.74
CA GLU A 223 -12.98 -29.89 -6.84
C GLU A 223 -11.80 -29.00 -7.27
N ASP A 224 -10.66 -29.59 -7.64
CA ASP A 224 -9.50 -28.83 -8.11
C ASP A 224 -9.76 -28.17 -9.47
N GLU A 225 -10.33 -28.88 -10.44
CA GLU A 225 -10.62 -28.31 -11.78
C GLU A 225 -11.67 -27.18 -11.70
N LEU A 226 -12.76 -27.37 -10.95
CA LEU A 226 -13.77 -26.33 -10.73
C LEU A 226 -13.20 -25.15 -9.93
N GLY A 227 -12.31 -25.40 -8.98
CA GLY A 227 -11.61 -24.37 -8.22
C GLY A 227 -10.78 -23.47 -9.13
N ARG A 228 -9.94 -24.08 -9.99
CA ARG A 228 -9.14 -23.34 -10.99
C ARG A 228 -10.03 -22.56 -11.95
N PHE A 229 -11.07 -23.19 -12.49
CA PHE A 229 -12.01 -22.54 -13.40
C PHE A 229 -12.70 -21.33 -12.77
N ALA A 230 -13.16 -21.45 -11.52
CA ALA A 230 -13.82 -20.37 -10.80
C ALA A 230 -12.87 -19.23 -10.43
N VAL A 231 -11.63 -19.53 -10.05
CA VAL A 231 -10.57 -18.53 -9.84
C VAL A 231 -10.28 -17.78 -11.14
N ASP A 232 -10.10 -18.47 -12.26
CA ASP A 232 -9.84 -17.85 -13.56
C ASP A 232 -11.01 -16.99 -14.03
N TRP A 233 -12.25 -17.44 -13.80
CA TRP A 233 -13.44 -16.63 -14.03
C TRP A 233 -13.41 -15.33 -13.22
N ASN A 234 -13.26 -15.42 -11.90
CA ASN A 234 -13.24 -14.24 -11.03
C ASN A 234 -12.07 -13.31 -11.36
N MET A 235 -10.89 -13.84 -11.69
CA MET A 235 -9.75 -13.02 -12.08
C MET A 235 -9.98 -12.27 -13.40
N ARG A 236 -10.75 -12.83 -14.35
CA ARG A 236 -11.17 -12.09 -15.55
C ARG A 236 -12.09 -10.92 -15.19
N GLU A 237 -13.07 -11.13 -14.33
CA GLU A 237 -13.99 -10.07 -13.87
C GLU A 237 -13.26 -8.98 -13.06
N ILE A 238 -12.34 -9.38 -12.18
CA ILE A 238 -11.48 -8.46 -11.42
C ILE A 238 -10.65 -7.60 -12.37
N ARG A 239 -10.00 -8.20 -13.38
CA ARG A 239 -9.20 -7.47 -14.38
C ARG A 239 -10.06 -6.48 -15.16
N ALA A 240 -11.24 -6.90 -15.62
CA ALA A 240 -12.18 -6.03 -16.32
C ALA A 240 -12.63 -4.83 -15.46
N CYS A 241 -12.91 -5.06 -14.18
CA CYS A 241 -13.25 -4.01 -13.23
C CYS A 241 -12.09 -3.00 -13.02
N LEU A 242 -10.86 -3.51 -12.90
CA LEU A 242 -9.66 -2.68 -12.78
C LEU A 242 -9.40 -1.87 -14.06
N ASP A 243 -9.56 -2.48 -15.23
CA ASP A 243 -9.44 -1.80 -16.53
C ASP A 243 -10.49 -0.69 -16.69
N ALA A 244 -11.72 -0.89 -16.21
CA ALA A 244 -12.76 0.14 -16.19
C ALA A 244 -12.37 1.34 -15.30
N LEU A 245 -11.56 1.12 -14.26
CA LEU A 245 -10.94 2.16 -13.43
C LEU A 245 -9.66 2.75 -14.02
N GLY A 246 -9.22 2.28 -15.18
CA GLY A 246 -7.95 2.66 -15.80
C GLY A 246 -6.72 2.16 -15.04
N ILE A 247 -6.85 1.06 -14.28
CA ILE A 247 -5.78 0.46 -13.49
C ILE A 247 -5.28 -0.81 -14.18
N ARG A 248 -3.98 -0.89 -14.40
CA ARG A 248 -3.31 -2.05 -15.02
C ARG A 248 -2.18 -2.55 -14.13
N PHE A 249 -1.92 -3.85 -14.21
CA PHE A 249 -0.87 -4.51 -13.45
C PHE A 249 0.15 -5.13 -14.41
N ASP A 250 1.41 -5.06 -14.01
CA ASP A 250 2.54 -5.61 -14.76
C ASP A 250 2.73 -7.11 -14.46
N ARG A 251 2.38 -7.52 -13.22
CA ARG A 251 2.53 -8.90 -12.75
C ARG A 251 1.37 -9.34 -11.87
N PHE A 252 1.00 -10.60 -12.01
CA PHE A 252 0.11 -11.32 -11.11
C PHE A 252 0.86 -12.52 -10.54
N VAL A 253 0.83 -12.69 -9.22
CA VAL A 253 1.53 -13.78 -8.51
C VAL A 253 0.52 -14.70 -7.86
N SER A 254 0.59 -15.99 -8.19
CA SER A 254 -0.30 -17.03 -7.64
C SER A 254 0.28 -17.60 -6.34
N GLU A 255 -0.53 -17.65 -5.28
CA GLU A 255 -0.19 -18.34 -4.03
C GLU A 255 0.05 -19.82 -4.28
N ARG A 256 -0.84 -20.45 -5.06
CA ARG A 256 -0.72 -21.86 -5.44
C ARG A 256 0.62 -22.15 -6.12
N ALA A 257 1.01 -21.34 -7.10
CA ALA A 257 2.29 -21.51 -7.80
C ALA A 257 3.48 -21.41 -6.83
N LEU A 258 3.47 -20.45 -5.90
CA LEU A 258 4.52 -20.34 -4.87
C LEU A 258 4.60 -21.59 -3.98
N HIS A 259 3.45 -22.17 -3.64
CA HIS A 259 3.38 -23.42 -2.87
C HIS A 259 3.91 -24.62 -3.66
N GLU A 260 3.47 -24.81 -4.90
CA GLU A 260 3.88 -25.91 -5.78
C GLU A 260 5.37 -25.86 -6.10
N GLU A 261 5.93 -24.66 -6.24
CA GLU A 261 7.36 -24.47 -6.44
C GLU A 261 8.19 -24.68 -5.17
N GLY A 262 7.58 -24.91 -3.99
CA GLY A 262 8.29 -25.09 -2.73
C GLY A 262 8.88 -23.80 -2.15
N ALA A 263 8.34 -22.63 -2.50
CA ALA A 263 8.85 -21.34 -2.04
C ALA A 263 8.79 -21.18 -0.51
N VAL A 264 7.76 -21.75 0.13
CA VAL A 264 7.58 -21.68 1.58
C VAL A 264 8.69 -22.41 2.33
N ALA A 265 9.01 -23.64 1.91
CA ALA A 265 10.10 -24.40 2.50
C ALA A 265 11.44 -23.66 2.38
N ARG A 266 11.75 -23.15 1.17
CA ARG A 266 12.97 -22.36 0.92
C ARG A 266 13.07 -21.11 1.79
N ALA A 267 11.96 -20.40 1.99
CA ALA A 267 11.97 -19.18 2.80
C ALA A 267 12.21 -19.48 4.29
N ILE A 268 11.66 -20.58 4.79
CA ILE A 268 11.92 -21.07 6.15
C ILE A 268 13.38 -21.49 6.30
N GLU A 269 13.93 -22.24 5.35
CA GLU A 269 15.35 -22.62 5.33
C GLU A 269 16.28 -21.40 5.34
N ALA A 270 15.96 -20.37 4.56
CA ALA A 270 16.72 -19.12 4.54
C ALA A 270 16.69 -18.39 5.90
N LEU A 271 15.56 -18.39 6.60
CA LEU A 271 15.46 -17.85 7.96
C LEU A 271 16.19 -18.71 8.99
N GLN A 272 16.14 -20.05 8.85
CA GLN A 272 16.88 -20.99 9.69
C GLN A 272 18.39 -20.80 9.57
N ALA A 273 18.90 -20.65 8.35
CA ALA A 273 20.32 -20.39 8.10
C ALA A 273 20.82 -19.08 8.76
N LYS A 274 19.91 -18.14 9.01
CA LYS A 274 20.19 -16.88 9.71
C LYS A 274 19.95 -16.95 11.23
N GLY A 275 19.62 -18.12 11.78
CA GLY A 275 19.31 -18.30 13.20
C GLY A 275 18.01 -17.65 13.66
N ALA A 276 17.13 -17.26 12.72
CA ALA A 276 15.89 -16.56 13.01
C ALA A 276 14.70 -17.50 13.29
N VAL A 277 14.91 -18.82 13.22
CA VAL A 277 13.89 -19.85 13.44
C VAL A 277 14.36 -20.81 14.52
N TYR A 278 13.45 -21.21 15.41
CA TYR A 278 13.72 -22.16 16.49
C TYR A 278 12.48 -23.00 16.80
N ARG A 279 12.65 -24.10 17.55
CA ARG A 279 11.52 -24.85 18.12
C ARG A 279 11.23 -24.33 19.52
N GLY A 280 9.97 -24.08 19.82
CA GLY A 280 9.55 -23.58 21.12
C GLY A 280 8.04 -23.61 21.31
N VAL A 281 7.61 -23.14 22.48
CA VAL A 281 6.20 -23.07 22.88
C VAL A 281 5.82 -21.60 23.00
N LEU A 282 4.73 -21.17 22.35
CA LEU A 282 4.22 -19.80 22.49
C LEU A 282 3.45 -19.67 23.80
N PRO A 283 3.51 -18.53 24.50
CA PRO A 283 2.68 -18.31 25.68
C PRO A 283 1.18 -18.27 25.29
N PRO A 284 0.27 -18.51 26.26
CA PRO A 284 -1.16 -18.39 26.02
C PRO A 284 -1.53 -16.99 25.50
N PRO A 285 -2.59 -16.88 24.66
CA PRO A 285 -3.01 -15.61 24.10
C PRO A 285 -3.34 -14.60 25.21
N LYS A 286 -2.78 -13.39 25.13
CA LYS A 286 -3.09 -12.31 26.08
C LYS A 286 -4.59 -11.97 25.99
N GLY A 287 -5.31 -12.07 27.11
CA GLY A 287 -6.69 -11.58 27.26
C GLY A 287 -7.81 -12.53 26.77
N LYS A 288 -7.52 -13.82 26.53
CA LYS A 288 -8.55 -14.84 26.30
C LYS A 288 -8.56 -15.88 27.43
N PRO A 289 -9.71 -16.52 27.74
CA PRO A 289 -9.76 -17.69 28.61
C PRO A 289 -8.78 -18.76 28.12
N VAL A 290 -8.06 -19.38 29.06
CA VAL A 290 -6.98 -20.34 28.80
C VAL A 290 -7.52 -21.76 28.57
N ASP A 291 -8.84 -21.93 28.55
CA ASP A 291 -9.51 -23.24 28.59
C ASP A 291 -9.18 -24.12 27.36
N ASP A 292 -8.85 -23.51 26.20
CA ASP A 292 -8.45 -24.21 24.96
C ASP A 292 -6.95 -24.10 24.63
N TYR A 293 -6.10 -23.66 25.57
CA TYR A 293 -4.66 -23.52 25.33
C TYR A 293 -3.91 -24.78 25.75
N GLU A 294 -3.39 -25.52 24.77
CA GLU A 294 -2.43 -26.61 25.00
C GLU A 294 -1.00 -26.17 24.62
N PRO A 295 -0.04 -26.22 25.56
CA PRO A 295 1.35 -25.91 25.26
C PRO A 295 1.91 -26.96 24.31
N ARG A 296 2.21 -26.54 23.08
CA ARG A 296 2.78 -27.41 22.05
C ARG A 296 4.08 -26.83 21.53
N GLU A 297 5.09 -27.69 21.42
CA GLU A 297 6.32 -27.36 20.73
C GLU A 297 6.07 -27.27 19.21
N GLN A 298 6.46 -26.15 18.62
CA GLN A 298 6.24 -25.85 17.21
C GLN A 298 7.40 -25.03 16.64
N LEU A 299 7.46 -24.96 15.31
CA LEU A 299 8.48 -24.18 14.61
C LEU A 299 8.09 -22.69 14.62
N LEU A 300 8.95 -21.87 15.23
CA LEU A 300 8.71 -20.45 15.48
C LEU A 300 9.73 -19.57 14.76
N PHE A 301 9.23 -18.52 14.11
CA PHE A 301 10.04 -17.37 13.71
C PHE A 301 10.22 -16.44 14.92
N ARG A 302 11.49 -16.11 15.23
CA ARG A 302 11.90 -15.21 16.32
C ARG A 302 11.62 -13.74 15.98
N ALA A 303 10.35 -13.41 15.76
CA ALA A 303 9.89 -12.09 15.35
C ALA A 303 10.20 -11.00 16.39
N THR A 304 10.26 -11.36 17.68
CA THR A 304 10.59 -10.44 18.77
C THR A 304 12.00 -9.83 18.65
N ALA A 305 12.94 -10.55 18.05
CA ALA A 305 14.28 -10.04 17.76
C ALA A 305 14.30 -8.92 16.71
N TYR A 306 13.19 -8.74 15.97
CA TYR A 306 13.03 -7.76 14.90
C TYR A 306 11.88 -6.77 15.18
N GLY A 307 11.51 -6.60 16.46
CA GLY A 307 10.58 -5.56 16.91
C GLY A 307 9.08 -5.91 16.84
N ASP A 308 8.74 -7.18 16.62
CA ASP A 308 7.36 -7.68 16.82
C ASP A 308 7.08 -7.99 18.30
N GLU A 309 5.80 -8.13 18.66
CA GLU A 309 5.36 -8.32 20.05
C GLU A 309 5.45 -9.77 20.54
N THR A 310 5.39 -10.73 19.61
CA THR A 310 5.42 -12.16 19.92
C THR A 310 5.99 -12.94 18.74
N ASP A 311 6.65 -14.05 19.03
CA ASP A 311 7.18 -14.95 18.02
C ASP A 311 6.03 -15.64 17.25
N ARG A 312 6.28 -16.02 16.01
CA ARG A 312 5.22 -16.40 15.07
C ARG A 312 5.33 -17.85 14.63
N PRO A 313 4.24 -18.64 14.66
CA PRO A 313 4.28 -20.01 14.18
C PRO A 313 4.42 -20.07 12.66
N LEU A 314 5.28 -20.96 12.19
CA LEU A 314 5.51 -21.21 10.76
C LEU A 314 4.76 -22.46 10.25
N VAL A 315 4.47 -23.39 11.16
CA VAL A 315 3.79 -24.66 10.87
C VAL A 315 2.61 -24.83 11.82
N LYS A 316 1.47 -25.29 11.31
CA LYS A 316 0.25 -25.59 12.05
C LYS A 316 0.34 -26.94 12.76
N SER A 317 -0.67 -27.24 13.55
CA SER A 317 -0.78 -28.50 14.29
C SER A 317 -0.85 -29.74 13.40
N ASP A 318 -1.42 -29.61 12.20
CA ASP A 318 -1.57 -30.65 11.18
C ASP A 318 -0.32 -30.84 10.29
N GLY A 319 0.76 -30.09 10.55
CA GLY A 319 1.99 -30.13 9.76
C GLY A 319 1.99 -29.23 8.52
N SER A 320 0.85 -28.61 8.16
CA SER A 320 0.78 -27.64 7.06
C SER A 320 1.39 -26.28 7.45
N TYR A 321 1.84 -25.51 6.47
CA TYR A 321 2.38 -24.17 6.72
C TYR A 321 1.30 -23.17 7.16
N THR A 322 1.68 -22.18 7.96
CA THR A 322 0.79 -21.06 8.32
C THR A 322 0.66 -20.06 7.17
N TYR A 323 -0.42 -19.26 7.15
CA TYR A 323 -0.55 -18.15 6.19
C TYR A 323 0.62 -17.16 6.30
N PHE A 324 1.14 -16.96 7.52
CA PHE A 324 2.31 -16.14 7.72
C PHE A 324 3.56 -16.73 7.05
N ALA A 325 3.74 -18.05 7.05
CA ALA A 325 4.83 -18.67 6.30
C ALA A 325 4.70 -18.49 4.78
N ALA A 326 3.46 -18.51 4.24
CA ALA A 326 3.19 -18.16 2.85
C ALA A 326 3.54 -16.70 2.55
N ASP A 327 3.16 -15.75 3.43
CA ASP A 327 3.53 -14.33 3.28
C ASP A 327 5.04 -14.10 3.30
N ILE A 328 5.77 -14.83 4.16
CA ILE A 328 7.24 -14.81 4.20
C ILE A 328 7.80 -15.27 2.85
N ALA A 329 7.27 -16.37 2.30
CA ALA A 329 7.70 -16.90 1.02
C ALA A 329 7.47 -15.91 -0.12
N TYR A 330 6.30 -15.28 -0.13
CA TYR A 330 5.96 -14.26 -1.12
C TYR A 330 6.90 -13.05 -1.04
N HIS A 331 7.24 -12.59 0.17
CA HIS A 331 8.17 -11.47 0.32
C HIS A 331 9.63 -11.87 0.07
N ALA A 332 10.00 -13.12 0.32
CA ALA A 332 11.30 -13.66 -0.09
C ALA A 332 11.46 -13.66 -1.62
N ASP A 333 10.41 -13.99 -2.36
CA ASP A 333 10.37 -13.85 -3.83
C ASP A 333 10.57 -12.38 -4.25
N LYS A 334 9.80 -11.44 -3.68
CA LYS A 334 9.96 -10.00 -3.95
C LYS A 334 11.39 -9.51 -3.71
N LEU A 335 12.01 -9.96 -2.60
CA LEU A 335 13.39 -9.59 -2.27
C LEU A 335 14.40 -10.12 -3.30
N ARG A 336 14.24 -11.36 -3.77
CA ARG A 336 15.10 -11.96 -4.79
C ARG A 336 15.06 -11.22 -6.12
N ARG A 337 13.95 -10.55 -6.43
CA ARG A 337 13.78 -9.74 -7.65
C ARG A 337 14.51 -8.39 -7.62
N GLY A 338 15.10 -8.01 -6.50
CA GLY A 338 16.10 -6.93 -6.42
C GLY A 338 15.54 -5.50 -6.46
N TYR A 339 14.31 -5.28 -5.98
CA TYR A 339 13.73 -3.93 -5.94
C TYR A 339 14.39 -3.05 -4.85
N ALA A 340 14.69 -1.81 -5.21
CA ALA A 340 15.18 -0.80 -4.28
C ALA A 340 14.12 -0.45 -3.22
N ARG A 341 12.83 -0.46 -3.59
CA ARG A 341 11.71 -0.24 -2.67
C ARG A 341 10.61 -1.28 -2.89
N LEU A 342 10.02 -1.73 -1.80
CA LEU A 342 8.84 -2.60 -1.78
C LEU A 342 7.74 -1.85 -1.05
N ILE A 343 6.65 -1.55 -1.75
CA ILE A 343 5.50 -0.82 -1.21
C ILE A 343 4.28 -1.71 -1.29
N ASN A 344 3.63 -1.94 -0.15
CA ASN A 344 2.37 -2.65 -0.07
C ASN A 344 1.25 -1.67 0.30
N VAL A 345 0.12 -1.71 -0.40
CA VAL A 345 -1.06 -0.88 -0.09
C VAL A 345 -2.18 -1.77 0.43
N TRP A 346 -2.48 -1.62 1.71
CA TRP A 346 -3.40 -2.51 2.43
C TRP A 346 -4.55 -1.75 3.09
N GLY A 347 -5.60 -2.47 3.47
CA GLY A 347 -6.64 -1.94 4.35
C GLY A 347 -6.13 -1.67 5.76
N ALA A 348 -6.68 -0.66 6.43
CA ALA A 348 -6.31 -0.28 7.80
C ALA A 348 -6.53 -1.39 8.84
N ASP A 349 -7.42 -2.34 8.56
CA ASP A 349 -7.64 -3.57 9.32
C ASP A 349 -6.41 -4.48 9.40
N HIS A 350 -5.45 -4.32 8.49
CA HIS A 350 -4.17 -5.04 8.51
C HIS A 350 -3.07 -4.32 9.31
N GLY A 351 -3.36 -3.20 9.99
CA GLY A 351 -2.35 -2.43 10.73
C GLY A 351 -1.56 -3.25 11.76
N GLY A 352 -2.22 -4.18 12.47
CA GLY A 352 -1.57 -5.09 13.42
C GLY A 352 -0.72 -6.19 12.77
N TYR A 353 -0.80 -6.35 11.45
CA TYR A 353 -0.03 -7.32 10.67
C TYR A 353 1.26 -6.72 10.09
N VAL A 354 1.38 -5.39 10.03
CA VAL A 354 2.54 -4.72 9.43
C VAL A 354 3.84 -5.09 10.13
N LYS A 355 3.89 -4.98 11.46
CA LYS A 355 5.11 -5.23 12.24
C LYS A 355 5.65 -6.64 12.05
N ARG A 356 4.78 -7.66 12.07
CA ARG A 356 5.21 -9.06 11.94
C ARG A 356 5.78 -9.36 10.56
N LEU A 357 5.21 -8.76 9.51
CA LEU A 357 5.73 -8.93 8.16
C LEU A 357 7.07 -8.22 8.01
N GLN A 358 7.16 -6.96 8.47
CA GLN A 358 8.41 -6.20 8.44
C GLN A 358 9.52 -6.92 9.22
N ALA A 359 9.20 -7.54 10.36
CA ALA A 359 10.13 -8.36 11.12
C ALA A 359 10.70 -9.51 10.29
N ALA A 360 9.85 -10.26 9.56
CA ALA A 360 10.32 -11.36 8.73
C ALA A 360 11.13 -10.90 7.51
N VAL A 361 10.73 -9.79 6.88
CA VAL A 361 11.47 -9.22 5.75
C VAL A 361 12.80 -8.62 6.18
N GLU A 362 12.87 -8.00 7.36
CA GLU A 362 14.12 -7.55 7.98
C GLU A 362 15.03 -8.75 8.28
N ALA A 363 14.50 -9.85 8.82
CA ALA A 363 15.27 -11.07 9.04
C ALA A 363 15.85 -11.62 7.74
N LEU A 364 15.07 -11.64 6.65
CA LEU A 364 15.53 -12.12 5.34
C LEU A 364 16.57 -11.20 4.70
N SER A 365 16.38 -9.89 4.75
CA SER A 365 17.12 -8.92 3.93
C SER A 365 18.07 -8.00 4.68
N GLY A 366 17.94 -7.88 6.00
CA GLY A 366 18.60 -6.86 6.82
C GLY A 366 18.00 -5.45 6.65
N ARG A 367 16.93 -5.29 5.86
CA ARG A 367 16.33 -3.98 5.57
C ARG A 367 15.21 -3.65 6.57
N LYS A 368 15.54 -2.84 7.57
CA LYS A 368 14.58 -2.36 8.56
C LYS A 368 13.46 -1.55 7.92
N GLY A 369 12.22 -1.80 8.35
CA GLY A 369 11.02 -1.10 7.87
C GLY A 369 10.58 -1.46 6.45
N CYS A 370 11.15 -2.51 5.84
CA CYS A 370 10.73 -3.06 4.56
C CYS A 370 9.73 -4.22 4.78
N PRO A 371 8.64 -4.35 4.00
CA PRO A 371 8.15 -3.40 3.02
C PRO A 371 7.58 -2.13 3.68
N GLU A 372 7.54 -1.05 2.91
CA GLU A 372 6.80 0.15 3.28
C GLU A 372 5.30 -0.16 3.11
N VAL A 373 4.51 0.00 4.18
CA VAL A 373 3.08 -0.31 4.14
C VAL A 373 2.25 0.96 4.20
N VAL A 374 1.45 1.19 3.17
CA VAL A 374 0.46 2.26 3.11
C VAL A 374 -0.89 1.69 3.53
N LEU A 375 -1.39 2.13 4.68
CA LEU A 375 -2.70 1.72 5.20
C LEU A 375 -3.80 2.67 4.73
N VAL A 376 -4.80 2.11 4.07
CA VAL A 376 -5.94 2.80 3.50
C VAL A 376 -7.18 2.53 4.34
N GLN A 377 -7.88 3.58 4.74
CA GLN A 377 -9.10 3.46 5.54
C GLN A 377 -10.24 2.81 4.74
N MET A 378 -11.08 2.03 5.44
CA MET A 378 -12.24 1.38 4.83
C MET A 378 -13.24 2.40 4.30
N VAL A 379 -13.87 2.09 3.16
CA VAL A 379 -14.90 2.94 2.57
C VAL A 379 -16.24 2.68 3.26
N ARG A 380 -16.92 3.76 3.69
CA ARG A 380 -18.29 3.71 4.17
C ARG A 380 -19.24 4.14 3.07
N ILE A 381 -20.17 3.27 2.71
CA ILE A 381 -21.22 3.59 1.74
C ILE A 381 -22.44 4.10 2.51
N THR A 382 -23.01 5.19 2.03
CA THR A 382 -24.32 5.69 2.50
C THR A 382 -25.26 5.83 1.31
N ARG A 383 -26.53 5.48 1.50
CA ARG A 383 -27.62 5.73 0.55
C ARG A 383 -28.71 6.47 1.31
N GLU A 384 -29.15 7.62 0.79
CA GLU A 384 -30.11 8.50 1.47
C GLU A 384 -29.72 8.86 2.91
N GLY A 385 -28.42 9.11 3.13
CA GLY A 385 -27.87 9.44 4.45
C GLY A 385 -27.75 8.27 5.43
N LYS A 386 -28.24 7.07 5.06
CA LYS A 386 -28.15 5.87 5.90
C LYS A 386 -26.97 4.98 5.48
N PRO A 387 -26.18 4.45 6.43
CA PRO A 387 -25.10 3.52 6.12
C PRO A 387 -25.63 2.23 5.48
N VAL A 388 -25.05 1.84 4.35
CA VAL A 388 -25.31 0.54 3.74
C VAL A 388 -24.21 -0.41 4.20
N ARG A 389 -24.58 -1.53 4.83
CA ARG A 389 -23.61 -2.58 5.19
C ARG A 389 -23.29 -3.41 3.95
N LEU A 390 -22.03 -3.41 3.55
CA LEU A 390 -21.50 -4.38 2.59
C LEU A 390 -21.42 -5.74 3.28
N SER A 391 -22.13 -6.76 2.78
CA SER A 391 -21.99 -8.13 3.26
C SER A 391 -21.75 -9.06 2.08
N LYS A 392 -20.58 -9.72 2.06
CA LYS A 392 -20.25 -10.76 1.07
C LYS A 392 -21.19 -11.97 1.15
N ARG A 393 -21.80 -12.22 2.32
CA ARG A 393 -22.65 -13.38 2.59
C ARG A 393 -24.15 -13.11 2.45
N ALA A 394 -24.60 -11.86 2.51
CA ALA A 394 -26.03 -11.52 2.42
C ALA A 394 -26.45 -11.04 1.02
N GLY A 395 -25.58 -11.15 0.00
CA GLY A 395 -25.87 -10.73 -1.38
C GLY A 395 -25.90 -9.22 -1.63
N ASN A 396 -25.91 -8.38 -0.59
CA ASN A 396 -25.90 -6.92 -0.70
C ASN A 396 -24.48 -6.35 -0.80
N ILE A 397 -23.81 -6.63 -1.91
CA ILE A 397 -22.52 -6.04 -2.26
C ILE A 397 -22.78 -4.96 -3.32
N VAL A 398 -22.37 -3.71 -3.07
CA VAL A 398 -22.29 -2.71 -4.14
C VAL A 398 -21.03 -3.04 -4.95
N ALA A 399 -21.23 -3.52 -6.17
CA ALA A 399 -20.14 -3.87 -7.06
C ALA A 399 -19.40 -2.61 -7.51
N LEU A 400 -18.07 -2.70 -7.65
CA LEU A 400 -17.25 -1.53 -7.96
C LEU A 400 -17.43 -1.10 -9.43
N ASP A 401 -17.62 -2.05 -10.32
CA ASP A 401 -17.90 -1.83 -11.73
C ASP A 401 -19.26 -1.14 -11.97
N GLU A 402 -20.29 -1.46 -11.18
CA GLU A 402 -21.58 -0.73 -11.20
C GLU A 402 -21.39 0.75 -10.87
N LEU A 403 -20.64 1.04 -9.79
CA LEU A 403 -20.34 2.43 -9.40
C LEU A 403 -19.57 3.18 -10.50
N VAL A 404 -18.62 2.51 -11.16
CA VAL A 404 -17.85 3.10 -12.26
C VAL A 404 -18.73 3.35 -13.48
N ARG A 405 -19.66 2.45 -13.81
CA ARG A 405 -20.63 2.63 -14.89
C ARG A 405 -21.60 3.78 -14.61
N GLU A 406 -22.01 3.96 -13.35
CA GLU A 406 -22.97 4.99 -12.96
C GLU A 406 -22.36 6.40 -12.93
N VAL A 407 -21.16 6.55 -12.35
CA VAL A 407 -20.58 7.88 -12.04
C VAL A 407 -19.37 8.23 -12.92
N GLY A 408 -18.76 7.24 -13.57
CA GLY A 408 -17.57 7.41 -14.41
C GLY A 408 -16.26 7.28 -13.63
N LYS A 409 -15.23 6.76 -14.30
CA LYS A 409 -13.93 6.43 -13.71
C LYS A 409 -13.26 7.60 -12.98
N ASP A 410 -13.28 8.81 -13.57
CA ASP A 410 -12.51 9.95 -13.06
C ASP A 410 -13.12 10.49 -11.76
N ALA A 411 -14.46 10.53 -11.68
CA ALA A 411 -15.18 10.92 -10.49
C ALA A 411 -14.96 9.92 -9.35
N VAL A 412 -14.99 8.61 -9.64
CA VAL A 412 -14.69 7.56 -8.66
C VAL A 412 -13.26 7.72 -8.14
N ARG A 413 -12.27 7.82 -9.04
CA ARG A 413 -10.86 7.97 -8.67
C ARG A 413 -10.61 9.23 -7.84
N PHE A 414 -11.14 10.37 -8.26
CA PHE A 414 -10.97 11.63 -7.54
C PHE A 414 -11.57 11.57 -6.14
N ASN A 415 -12.78 11.00 -5.98
CA ASN A 415 -13.41 10.86 -4.67
C ASN A 415 -12.63 9.91 -3.75
N MET A 416 -12.13 8.79 -4.27
CA MET A 416 -11.34 7.83 -3.48
C MET A 416 -10.02 8.42 -2.97
N LEU A 417 -9.44 9.39 -3.68
CA LEU A 417 -8.21 10.08 -3.28
C LEU A 417 -8.44 11.26 -2.33
N THR A 418 -9.52 12.02 -2.51
CA THR A 418 -9.69 13.32 -1.85
C THR A 418 -10.53 13.28 -0.59
N ARG A 419 -11.40 12.28 -0.42
CA ARG A 419 -12.22 12.17 0.80
C ARG A 419 -11.39 11.65 1.97
N ARG A 420 -11.25 12.51 2.99
CA ARG A 420 -10.62 12.19 4.27
C ARG A 420 -11.54 11.38 5.15
#